data_AF-A0AAU7NG00-F1
#
_entry.id   AF-A0AAU7NG00-F1
#
_cell.length_a   1.000
_cell.length_b   1.000
_cell.length_c   1.000
_cell.angle_alpha   90.00
_cell.angle_beta   90.00
_cell.angle_gamma   90.00
#
_symmetry.space_group_name_H-M   'P 1'
#
loop_
_entity.id
_entity.type
_entity.pdbx_description
1 polymer ?
#
loop_
_entity_poly.entity_id
_entity_poly.type
_entity_poly.pdbx_seq_one_letter_code
_entity_poly.pdbx_strand_id
1 'polypeptide(L)'
;MLLPDEQEFLDYITENYSERKQPARKDWTFQEHFNLVPEDLEDMLLDLFTRYGIEHSNFVMDNYFEPELFWFQFRLRKKFRDRQYKPLTLEMIIESAKAGRWLYD
;
A
#
# COMPACT_ATOMS: atom_id res chain seq x y z
N MET A 1 10.96 -15.07 -11.81
CA MET A 1 10.86 -14.18 -10.63
C MET A 1 11.26 -15.01 -9.43
N LEU A 2 12.25 -14.53 -8.66
CA LEU A 2 12.59 -15.12 -7.36
C LEU A 2 11.48 -14.71 -6.39
N LEU A 3 10.92 -15.67 -5.65
CA LEU A 3 10.06 -15.38 -4.50
C LEU A 3 10.81 -14.40 -3.60
N PRO A 4 10.21 -13.26 -3.21
CA PRO A 4 10.87 -12.36 -2.28
C PRO A 4 11.07 -13.09 -0.96
N ASP A 5 12.29 -13.00 -0.44
CA ASP A 5 12.55 -13.36 0.94
C ASP A 5 11.83 -12.33 1.82
N GLU A 6 10.99 -12.80 2.76
CA GLU A 6 10.18 -11.94 3.62
C GLU A 6 11.06 -10.98 4.44
N GLN A 7 12.24 -11.44 4.87
CA GLN A 7 13.17 -10.61 5.62
C GLN A 7 13.78 -9.52 4.73
N GLU A 8 14.16 -9.84 3.48
CA GLU A 8 14.62 -8.82 2.52
C GLU A 8 13.58 -7.73 2.31
N PHE A 9 12.30 -8.10 2.15
CA PHE A 9 11.22 -7.15 1.98
C PHE A 9 11.10 -6.22 3.20
N LEU A 10 11.05 -6.78 4.42
CA LEU A 10 10.91 -5.98 5.63
C LEU A 10 12.14 -5.10 5.89
N ASP A 11 13.34 -5.58 5.58
CA ASP A 11 14.58 -4.80 5.66
C ASP A 11 14.56 -3.65 4.64
N TYR A 12 14.09 -3.90 3.43
CA TYR A 12 13.94 -2.87 2.39
C TYR A 12 12.97 -1.77 2.82
N ILE A 13 11.81 -2.13 3.36
CA ILE A 13 10.85 -1.16 3.91
C ILE A 13 11.47 -0.37 5.07
N THR A 14 12.18 -1.05 5.97
CA THR A 14 12.84 -0.41 7.12
C THR A 14 13.86 0.64 6.69
N GLU A 15 14.65 0.35 5.66
CA GLU A 15 15.70 1.25 5.19
C GLU A 15 15.21 2.42 4.33
N ASN A 16 14.15 2.22 3.53
CA ASN A 16 13.72 3.21 2.54
C ASN A 16 12.48 4.01 2.96
N TYR A 17 11.58 3.42 3.74
CA TYR A 17 10.25 4.00 3.99
C TYR A 17 9.88 4.13 5.47
N SER A 18 10.55 3.40 6.38
CA SER A 18 10.27 3.54 7.80
C SER A 18 10.81 4.85 8.37
N GLU A 19 9.96 5.55 9.13
CA GLU A 19 10.41 6.62 9.98
C GLU A 19 11.47 6.12 10.97
N ARG A 20 12.60 6.83 11.07
CA ARG A 20 13.69 6.55 12.01
C ARG A 20 14.27 5.14 11.92
N LYS A 21 14.09 4.43 10.79
CA LYS A 21 14.55 3.04 10.60
C LYS A 21 14.00 2.08 11.65
N GLN A 22 12.75 2.29 12.08
CA GLN A 22 12.08 1.33 12.92
C GLN A 22 11.85 0.03 12.13
N PRO A 23 12.19 -1.15 12.70
CA PRO A 23 11.99 -2.41 11.99
C PRO A 23 10.53 -2.61 11.59
N ALA A 24 10.29 -2.68 10.28
CA ALA A 24 8.98 -2.89 9.70
C ALA A 24 8.45 -4.27 10.08
N ARG A 25 7.13 -4.38 10.23
CA ARG A 25 6.46 -5.64 10.55
C ARG A 25 5.34 -5.89 9.56
N LYS A 26 5.12 -7.15 9.24
CA LYS A 26 4.12 -7.56 8.23
C LYS A 26 2.68 -7.11 8.57
N ASP A 27 2.36 -6.96 9.85
CA ASP A 27 1.06 -6.50 10.34
C ASP A 27 0.90 -4.97 10.25
N TRP A 28 1.94 -4.23 9.91
CA TRP A 28 1.84 -2.78 9.70
C TRP A 28 0.88 -2.47 8.55
N THR A 29 -0.06 -1.59 8.86
CA THR A 29 -0.93 -0.97 7.87
C THR A 29 -0.26 0.24 7.25
N PHE A 30 -0.49 0.47 5.96
CA PHE A 30 -0.02 1.67 5.28
C PHE A 30 -0.63 2.94 5.92
N GLN A 31 -1.90 2.86 6.32
CA GLN A 31 -2.66 3.95 6.93
C GLN A 31 -2.08 4.46 8.25
N GLU A 32 -1.51 3.58 9.09
CA GLU A 32 -1.06 3.94 10.44
C GLU A 32 0.45 4.14 10.54
N HIS A 33 1.22 3.45 9.69
CA HIS A 33 2.67 3.40 9.81
C HIS A 33 3.43 4.21 8.76
N PHE A 34 2.75 4.68 7.70
CA PHE A 34 3.35 5.46 6.64
C PHE A 34 2.60 6.78 6.52
N ASN A 35 3.17 7.84 7.10
CA ASN A 35 2.59 9.18 7.07
C ASN A 35 2.95 9.90 5.76
N LEU A 36 2.53 9.32 4.64
CA LEU A 36 2.80 9.80 3.28
C LEU A 36 1.60 10.55 2.71
N VAL A 37 1.87 11.55 1.87
CA VAL A 37 0.82 12.14 1.02
C VAL A 37 0.42 11.14 -0.07
N PRO A 38 -0.77 11.25 -0.67
CA PRO A 38 -1.25 10.28 -1.65
C PRO A 38 -0.28 10.03 -2.80
N GLU A 39 0.39 11.08 -3.32
CA GLU A 39 1.38 10.93 -4.40
C GLU A 39 2.59 10.10 -3.97
N ASP A 40 3.16 10.38 -2.79
CA ASP A 40 4.31 9.63 -2.26
C ASP A 40 3.94 8.17 -1.93
N LEU A 41 2.69 7.96 -1.49
CA LEU A 41 2.16 6.63 -1.22
C LEU A 41 1.95 5.82 -2.51
N GLU A 42 1.45 6.45 -3.56
CA GLU A 42 1.33 5.85 -4.89
C GLU A 42 2.71 5.49 -5.45
N ASP A 43 3.70 6.39 -5.33
CA ASP A 43 5.08 6.14 -5.75
C ASP A 43 5.71 4.98 -4.98
N MET A 44 5.50 4.92 -3.66
CA MET A 44 5.95 3.80 -2.83
C MET A 44 5.30 2.48 -3.27
N LEU A 45 3.99 2.44 -3.48
CA LEU A 45 3.30 1.22 -3.91
C LEU A 45 3.76 0.75 -5.30
N LEU A 46 3.95 1.69 -6.23
CA LEU A 46 4.43 1.40 -7.57
C LEU A 46 5.87 0.85 -7.55
N ASP A 47 6.75 1.41 -6.71
CA ASP A 47 8.09 0.87 -6.49
C ASP A 47 8.03 -0.58 -5.98
N LEU A 48 7.24 -0.84 -4.94
CA LEU A 48 7.10 -2.19 -4.38
C LEU A 48 6.54 -3.17 -5.42
N PHE A 49 5.48 -2.79 -6.14
CA PHE A 49 4.90 -3.67 -7.14
C PHE A 49 5.88 -3.97 -8.28
N THR A 50 6.63 -2.97 -8.73
CA THR A 50 7.62 -3.13 -9.81
C THR A 50 8.81 -3.97 -9.34
N ARG A 51 9.38 -3.64 -8.18
CA ARG A 51 10.54 -4.31 -7.59
C ARG A 51 10.28 -5.79 -7.36
N TYR A 52 9.09 -6.11 -6.85
CA TYR A 52 8.71 -7.48 -6.48
C TYR A 52 7.91 -8.21 -7.56
N GLY A 53 7.72 -7.60 -8.74
CA GLY A 53 7.08 -8.24 -9.89
C GLY A 53 5.61 -8.59 -9.67
N ILE A 54 4.90 -7.74 -8.93
CA ILE A 54 3.46 -7.88 -8.66
C ILE A 54 2.68 -7.29 -9.83
N GLU A 55 1.95 -8.12 -10.57
CA GLU A 55 0.94 -7.60 -11.50
C GLU A 55 -0.19 -6.92 -10.69
N HIS A 56 -0.36 -5.62 -10.87
CA HIS A 56 -1.28 -4.78 -10.09
C HIS A 56 -2.41 -4.17 -10.94
N SER A 57 -2.76 -4.81 -12.06
CA SER A 57 -3.78 -4.33 -13.00
C SER A 57 -5.18 -4.25 -12.38
N ASN A 58 -5.46 -5.07 -11.36
CA ASN A 58 -6.69 -5.07 -10.56
C ASN A 58 -6.59 -4.32 -9.23
N PHE A 59 -5.44 -3.70 -8.91
CA PHE A 59 -5.31 -2.92 -7.68
C PHE A 59 -6.12 -1.61 -7.79
N VAL A 60 -6.96 -1.34 -6.78
CA VAL A 60 -7.78 -0.12 -6.72
C VAL A 60 -7.52 0.60 -5.40
N MET A 61 -6.86 1.75 -5.48
CA MET A 61 -6.46 2.56 -4.32
C MET A 61 -7.65 2.96 -3.43
N ASP A 62 -8.79 3.30 -4.06
CA ASP A 62 -10.04 3.70 -3.40
C ASP A 62 -10.68 2.62 -2.51
N ASN A 63 -10.18 1.38 -2.54
CA ASN A 63 -10.60 0.33 -1.61
C ASN A 63 -9.91 0.45 -0.24
N TYR A 64 -8.76 1.14 -0.20
CA TYR A 64 -7.88 1.25 0.96
C TYR A 64 -7.77 2.67 1.51
N PHE A 65 -7.93 3.69 0.65
CA PHE A 65 -7.79 5.10 1.02
C PHE A 65 -8.95 5.94 0.48
N GLU A 66 -9.26 7.04 1.18
CA GLU A 66 -10.21 8.03 0.66
C GLU A 66 -9.59 8.73 -0.56
N PRO A 67 -10.28 8.79 -1.71
CA PRO A 67 -9.74 9.44 -2.89
C PRO A 67 -9.57 10.94 -2.68
N GLU A 68 -8.58 11.52 -3.35
CA GLU A 68 -8.43 12.97 -3.39
C GLU A 68 -9.57 13.62 -4.17
N LEU A 69 -10.41 14.38 -3.45
CA LEU A 69 -11.57 15.04 -4.04
C LEU A 69 -11.42 16.56 -3.97
N PHE A 70 -11.57 17.22 -5.12
CA PHE A 70 -11.71 18.67 -5.20
C PHE A 70 -12.86 19.22 -4.34
N TRP A 71 -12.72 20.45 -3.86
CA TRP A 71 -13.67 21.14 -2.98
C TRP A 71 -15.12 21.19 -3.51
N PHE A 72 -15.32 21.31 -4.82
CA PHE A 72 -16.65 21.33 -5.45
C PHE A 72 -17.36 19.95 -5.46
N GLN A 73 -16.66 18.87 -5.11
CA GLN A 73 -17.19 17.50 -5.11
C GLN A 73 -17.81 17.11 -3.75
N PHE A 74 -18.48 18.04 -3.08
CA PHE A 74 -19.02 17.85 -1.72
C PHE A 74 -19.97 16.65 -1.58
N ARG A 75 -20.77 16.32 -2.61
CA ARG A 75 -21.64 15.13 -2.60
C ARG A 75 -20.85 13.82 -2.61
N LEU A 76 -19.75 13.76 -3.37
CA LEU A 76 -18.86 12.60 -3.42
C LEU A 76 -18.09 12.48 -2.10
N ARG A 77 -17.55 13.57 -1.56
CA ARG A 77 -16.88 13.58 -0.24
C ARG A 77 -17.77 13.00 0.87
N LYS A 78 -19.07 13.33 0.88
CA LYS A 78 -20.01 12.74 1.84
C LYS A 78 -20.15 11.22 1.67
N LYS A 79 -20.20 10.73 0.43
CA LYS A 79 -20.29 9.28 0.13
C LYS A 79 -19.03 8.53 0.58
N PHE A 80 -17.85 9.10 0.41
CA PHE A 80 -16.58 8.47 0.76
C PHE A 80 -16.24 8.55 2.25
N ARG A 81 -16.66 9.63 2.94
CA ARG A 81 -16.49 9.76 4.39
C ARG A 81 -17.17 8.65 5.18
N ASP A 82 -18.33 8.20 4.72
CA ASP A 82 -19.11 7.15 5.41
C ASP A 82 -18.68 5.73 5.00
N ARG A 83 -17.69 5.60 4.09
CA ARG A 83 -17.19 4.31 3.61
C ARG A 83 -16.20 3.72 4.60
N GLN A 84 -16.29 2.42 4.85
CA GLN A 84 -15.23 1.67 5.53
C GLN A 84 -14.19 1.23 4.50
N TYR A 85 -12.94 1.66 4.71
CA TYR A 85 -11.80 1.25 3.91
C TYR A 85 -11.19 -0.03 4.46
N LYS A 86 -10.68 -0.88 3.57
CA LYS A 86 -9.93 -2.06 3.97
C LYS A 86 -8.55 -1.64 4.46
N PRO A 87 -7.97 -2.31 5.46
CA PRO A 87 -6.56 -2.10 5.77
C PRO A 87 -5.72 -2.58 4.60
N LEU A 88 -4.67 -1.83 4.27
CA LEU A 88 -3.62 -2.29 3.36
C LEU A 88 -2.42 -2.63 4.23
N THR A 89 -1.96 -3.88 4.24
CA THR A 89 -0.83 -4.30 5.10
C THR A 89 0.39 -4.71 4.28
N LEU A 90 1.56 -4.66 4.92
CA LEU A 90 2.80 -5.19 4.32
C LEU A 90 2.68 -6.70 4.01
N GLU A 91 1.97 -7.47 4.83
CA GLU A 91 1.69 -8.89 4.56
C GLU A 91 0.96 -9.10 3.24
N MET A 92 0.01 -8.23 2.89
CA MET A 92 -0.70 -8.33 1.59
C MET A 92 0.24 -8.12 0.40
N ILE A 93 1.24 -7.25 0.53
CA ILE A 93 2.26 -7.03 -0.50
C ILE A 93 3.14 -8.28 -0.63
N ILE A 94 3.60 -8.83 0.50
CA ILE A 94 4.43 -10.04 0.54
C ILE A 94 3.71 -11.23 -0.13
N GLU A 95 2.45 -11.47 0.22
CA GLU A 95 1.68 -12.57 -0.36
C GLU A 95 1.40 -12.36 -1.86
N SER A 96 1.12 -11.11 -2.26
CA SER A 96 0.94 -10.76 -3.68
C SER A 96 2.24 -10.92 -4.48
N ALA A 97 3.39 -10.57 -3.88
CA ALA A 97 4.69 -10.77 -4.49
C ALA A 97 5.02 -12.26 -4.66
N LYS A 98 4.67 -13.09 -3.69
CA LYS A 98 4.81 -14.55 -3.81
C LYS A 98 3.94 -15.12 -4.93
N ALA A 99 2.75 -14.56 -5.15
CA ALA A 99 1.85 -14.95 -6.22
C ALA A 99 2.17 -14.33 -7.60
N GLY A 100 3.00 -13.28 -7.65
CA GLY A 100 3.30 -12.50 -8.84
C GLY A 100 2.13 -11.62 -9.33
N ARG A 101 1.08 -11.46 -8.53
CA ARG A 101 -0.10 -10.64 -8.85
C ARG A 101 -0.83 -10.21 -7.58
N TRP A 102 -1.56 -9.11 -7.67
CA TRP A 102 -2.34 -8.59 -6.57
C TRP A 102 -3.51 -9.53 -6.22
N LEU A 103 -3.58 -9.95 -4.96
CA LEU A 103 -4.53 -10.99 -4.51
C LEU A 103 -5.82 -10.45 -3.88
N TYR A 104 -5.94 -9.13 -3.69
CA TYR A 104 -6.97 -8.56 -2.81
C TYR A 104 -7.85 -7.50 -3.51
N ASP A 105 -9.03 -7.90 -3.97
CA ASP A 105 -10.05 -6.95 -4.46
C ASP A 105 -10.81 -6.29 -3.30
#